data_AF-A0AAV5A3C4-F1
#
_entry.id   AF-A0AAV5A3C4-F1
#
_cell.length_a   1.000
_cell.length_b   1.000
_cell.length_c   1.000
_cell.angle_alpha   90.00
_cell.angle_beta   90.00
_cell.angle_gamma   90.00
#
_symmetry.space_group_name_H-M   'P 1'
#
loop_
_entity.id
_entity.type
_entity.pdbx_description
1 polymer ?
#
loop_
_entity_poly.entity_id
_entity_poly.type
_entity_poly.pdbx_seq_one_letter_code
_entity_poly.pdbx_strand_id
1 'polypeptide(L)'
;MPVPWEALIPFAMFGATGTLMNVVRKGQNDGKPPRYGLDAWEDRMMERDHRLTGSKRGQRTEPIAPESFATNSVWYTEGKL
;
A
#
# COMPACT_ATOMS: atom_id res chain seq x y z
N MET A 1 17.25 -42.02 13.91
CA MET A 1 17.06 -41.74 12.46
C MET A 1 17.10 -40.23 12.28
N PRO A 2 18.01 -39.68 11.45
CA PRO A 2 18.07 -38.24 11.20
C PRO A 2 16.78 -37.75 10.55
N VAL A 3 16.40 -36.50 10.82
CA VAL A 3 15.18 -35.89 10.25
C VAL A 3 15.32 -35.81 8.72
N PRO A 4 14.29 -36.21 7.95
CA PRO A 4 14.30 -36.08 6.49
C PRO A 4 14.24 -34.59 6.10
N TRP A 5 15.38 -34.04 5.68
CA TRP A 5 15.55 -32.62 5.37
C TRP A 5 14.85 -32.21 4.08
N GLU A 6 14.61 -33.16 3.16
CA GLU A 6 13.85 -32.95 1.94
C GLU A 6 12.41 -32.51 2.25
N ALA A 7 11.85 -33.01 3.36
CA ALA A 7 10.54 -32.60 3.84
C ALA A 7 10.50 -31.13 4.31
N LEU A 8 11.66 -30.50 4.54
CA LEU A 8 11.77 -29.09 4.92
C LEU A 8 11.84 -28.14 3.72
N ILE A 9 12.13 -28.64 2.50
CA ILE A 9 12.22 -27.83 1.28
C ILE A 9 10.91 -27.05 1.03
N PRO A 10 9.71 -27.67 1.09
CA PRO A 10 8.47 -26.92 0.91
C PRO A 10 8.30 -25.79 1.93
N PHE A 11 8.64 -26.04 3.20
CA PHE A 11 8.56 -25.01 4.25
C PHE A 11 9.53 -23.86 4.00
N ALA A 12 10.74 -24.15 3.54
CA ALA A 12 11.71 -23.13 3.14
C ALA A 12 11.21 -22.29 1.94
N MET A 13 10.57 -22.93 0.95
CA MET A 13 9.96 -22.22 -0.18
C MET A 13 8.81 -21.29 0.25
N PHE A 14 7.94 -21.72 1.17
CA PHE A 14 6.91 -20.85 1.74
C PHE A 14 7.51 -19.67 2.51
N GLY A 15 8.57 -19.91 3.29
CA GLY A 15 9.29 -18.84 4.00
C GLY A 15 9.89 -17.81 3.04
N ALA A 16 10.63 -18.28 2.02
CA ALA A 16 11.23 -17.42 1.00
C ALA A 16 10.18 -16.64 0.19
N THR A 17 9.06 -17.27 -0.14
CA THR A 17 7.97 -16.62 -0.88
C THR A 17 7.30 -15.54 -0.02
N GLY A 18 7.07 -15.82 1.26
CA GLY A 18 6.46 -14.86 2.19
C GLY A 18 7.33 -13.61 2.41
N THR A 19 8.64 -13.78 2.58
CA THR A 19 9.57 -12.66 2.72
C THR A 19 9.67 -11.84 1.45
N LEU A 20 9.79 -12.49 0.29
CA LEU A 20 9.83 -11.81 -1.01
C LEU A 20 8.55 -10.98 -1.24
N MET A 21 7.39 -11.57 -0.96
CA MET A 21 6.10 -10.87 -1.09
C MET A 21 6.01 -9.66 -0.14
N ASN A 22 6.52 -9.76 1.09
CA ASN A 22 6.55 -8.63 2.01
C ASN A 22 7.42 -7.48 1.49
N VAL A 23 8.62 -7.80 0.98
CA VAL A 23 9.55 -6.81 0.42
C VAL A 23 8.94 -6.12 -0.79
N VAL A 24 8.34 -6.86 -1.72
CA VAL A 24 7.68 -6.27 -2.90
C VAL A 24 6.54 -5.35 -2.48
N ARG A 25 5.66 -5.78 -1.57
CA ARG A 25 4.55 -4.95 -1.06
C ARG A 25 5.05 -3.69 -0.37
N LYS A 26 6.15 -3.78 0.38
CA LYS A 26 6.77 -2.62 1.03
C LYS A 26 7.36 -1.66 -0.01
N GLY A 27 8.02 -2.18 -1.05
CA GLY A 27 8.54 -1.39 -2.17
C GLY A 27 7.45 -0.62 -2.92
N GLN A 28 6.30 -1.25 -3.16
CA GLN A 28 5.15 -0.60 -3.81
C GLN A 28 4.45 0.46 -2.94
N ASN A 29 4.68 0.45 -1.63
CA ASN A 29 4.06 1.37 -0.67
C ASN A 29 5.04 2.45 -0.19
N ASP A 30 5.96 2.90 -1.04
CA ASP A 30 7.02 3.88 -0.72
C ASP A 30 7.87 3.48 0.50
N GLY A 31 8.11 2.18 0.67
CA GLY A 31 8.85 1.65 1.81
C GLY A 31 8.03 1.53 3.10
N LYS A 32 6.73 1.87 3.09
CA LYS A 32 5.83 1.74 4.24
C LYS A 32 5.16 0.37 4.28
N PRO A 33 4.80 -0.15 5.46
CA PRO A 33 4.05 -1.40 5.55
C PRO A 33 2.64 -1.25 4.90
N PRO A 34 2.11 -2.30 4.29
CA PRO A 34 0.74 -2.31 3.79
C PRO A 34 -0.27 -2.15 4.95
N ARG A 35 -1.35 -1.41 4.69
CA ARG A 35 -2.48 -1.27 5.63
C ARG A 35 -3.54 -2.32 5.33
N TYR A 36 -4.18 -2.82 6.38
CA TYR A 36 -5.23 -3.83 6.31
C TYR A 36 -6.46 -3.33 7.09
N GLY A 37 -7.65 -3.80 6.70
CA GLY A 37 -8.90 -3.42 7.38
C GLY A 37 -9.30 -1.96 7.16
N LEU A 38 -9.02 -1.43 5.97
CA LEU A 38 -9.30 -0.04 5.63
C LEU A 38 -10.80 0.23 5.60
N ASP A 39 -11.23 1.27 6.30
CA ASP A 39 -12.61 1.73 6.23
C ASP A 39 -12.83 2.77 5.11
N ALA A 40 -14.10 3.13 4.87
CA ALA A 40 -14.43 4.10 3.84
C ALA A 40 -13.81 5.49 4.11
N TRP A 41 -13.61 5.87 5.38
CA TRP A 41 -12.98 7.14 5.73
C TRP A 41 -11.49 7.13 5.37
N GLU A 42 -10.78 6.07 5.74
CA GLU A 42 -9.37 5.87 5.44
C GLU A 42 -9.12 5.85 3.94
N ASP A 43 -10.01 5.22 3.16
CA ASP A 43 -9.94 5.27 1.70
C ASP A 43 -10.04 6.69 1.14
N ARG A 44 -10.97 7.52 1.67
CA ARG A 44 -11.08 8.94 1.27
C ARG A 44 -9.89 9.76 1.73
N MET A 45 -9.32 9.47 2.90
CA MET A 45 -8.13 10.18 3.40
C MET A 45 -6.87 9.81 2.60
N MET A 46 -6.70 8.56 2.18
CA MET A 46 -5.61 8.18 1.29
C MET A 46 -5.72 8.81 -0.09
N GLU A 47 -6.93 8.97 -0.61
CA GLU A 47 -7.16 9.70 -1.85
C GLU A 47 -6.78 11.19 -1.71
N ARG A 48 -7.12 11.81 -0.57
CA ARG A 48 -6.67 13.16 -0.24
C ARG A 48 -5.14 13.26 -0.19
N ASP A 49 -4.48 12.32 0.48
CA ASP A 49 -3.03 12.30 0.62
C ASP A 49 -2.34 12.08 -0.74
N HIS A 50 -2.95 11.25 -1.62
CA HIS A 50 -2.53 11.10 -3.00
C HIS A 50 -2.59 12.42 -3.78
N ARG A 51 -3.68 13.19 -3.61
CA ARG A 51 -3.83 14.51 -4.22
C ARG A 51 -2.83 15.55 -3.68
N LEU A 52 -2.37 15.41 -2.44
CA LEU A 52 -1.42 16.34 -1.80
C LEU A 52 0.04 16.03 -2.15
N THR A 53 0.37 14.76 -2.37
CA THR A 53 1.77 14.27 -2.47
C THR A 53 2.10 13.61 -3.80
N GLY A 54 1.09 13.24 -4.60
CA GLY A 54 1.25 12.44 -5.82
C GLY A 54 1.40 10.93 -5.56
N SER A 55 1.52 10.49 -4.31
CA SER A 55 1.58 9.07 -3.95
C SER A 55 0.45 8.67 -2.99
N LYS A 56 -0.13 7.48 -3.21
CA LYS A 56 -1.15 6.91 -2.31
C LYS A 56 -0.65 6.72 -0.86
N ARG A 57 0.66 6.68 -0.65
CA ARG A 57 1.29 6.50 0.68
C ARG A 57 2.12 7.70 1.12
N GLY A 58 2.18 8.76 0.31
CA GLY A 58 2.89 9.98 0.65
C GLY A 58 2.28 10.65 1.88
N GLN A 59 3.13 11.19 2.74
CA GLN A 59 2.70 12.01 3.88
C GLN A 59 3.40 13.35 3.76
N ARG A 60 2.67 14.42 4.06
CA ARG A 60 3.15 15.79 3.99
C ARG A 60 2.83 16.49 5.30
N THR A 61 3.78 17.24 5.84
CA THR A 61 3.64 17.93 7.14
C THR A 61 3.58 19.44 6.99
N GLU A 62 3.64 19.96 5.78
CA GLU A 62 3.64 21.39 5.54
C GLU A 62 2.28 22.03 5.88
N PRO A 63 2.29 23.22 6.53
CA PRO A 63 1.06 23.88 6.94
C PRO A 63 0.26 24.47 5.78
N ILE A 64 0.91 24.74 4.64
CA ILE A 64 0.30 25.32 3.44
C ILE A 64 0.27 24.24 2.35
N ALA A 65 -0.91 23.98 1.82
CA ALA A 65 -1.11 23.03 0.72
C ALA A 65 -0.54 23.58 -0.60
N PRO A 66 -0.13 22.71 -1.54
CA PRO A 66 0.34 23.17 -2.85
C PRO A 66 -0.82 23.77 -3.66
N GLU A 67 -0.54 24.72 -4.54
CA GLU A 67 -1.56 25.39 -5.37
C GLU A 67 -2.37 24.40 -6.23
N SER A 68 -1.72 23.33 -6.70
CA SER A 68 -2.36 22.26 -7.47
C SER A 68 -3.46 21.52 -6.70
N PHE A 69 -3.43 21.55 -5.36
CA PHE A 69 -4.47 20.92 -4.54
C PHE A 69 -5.83 21.62 -4.65
N ALA A 70 -5.84 22.92 -4.95
CA ALA A 70 -7.07 23.69 -5.11
C ALA A 70 -7.85 23.26 -6.38
N THR A 71 -7.15 22.83 -7.43
CA THR A 71 -7.76 22.50 -8.73
C THR A 71 -7.88 21.00 -8.98
N ASN A 72 -7.16 20.15 -8.26
CA ASN A 72 -7.16 18.70 -8.49
C ASN A 72 -8.32 17.93 -7.83
N SER A 73 -9.47 18.56 -7.63
CA SER A 73 -10.63 17.88 -7.04
C SER A 73 -11.30 16.95 -8.05
N VAL A 74 -11.66 15.75 -7.60
CA VAL A 74 -12.22 14.68 -8.44
C VAL A 74 -13.60 14.31 -7.93
N TRP A 75 -14.57 14.31 -8.84
CA TRP A 75 -15.91 13.78 -8.62
C TRP A 75 -16.08 12.53 -9.48
N TYR A 76 -16.32 11.40 -8.84
CA TYR A 76 -16.54 10.13 -9.52
C TYR A 76 -17.98 10.08 -10.03
N THR A 77 -18.16 9.80 -11.32
CA THR A 77 -19.46 9.53 -11.91
C THR A 77 -19.64 8.03 -12.07
N GLU A 78 -20.78 7.52 -11.64
CA GLU A 78 -21.12 6.11 -11.78
C GLU A 78 -21.87 5.88 -13.10
N GLY A 79 -21.54 4.79 -13.80
CA GLY A 79 -22.28 4.36 -14.98
C GLY A 79 -23.66 3.83 -14.61
N LYS A 80 -24.58 3.81 -15.58
CA LYS A 80 -25.90 3.22 -15.38
C LYS A 80 -25.75 1.70 -15.19
N LEU A 81 -26.18 1.21 -14.03
CA LEU A 81 -26.15 -0.21 -13.63
C LEU A 81 -27.06 -1.08 -14.50
#